data_AF-A0A8T5GKM2-F1
#
_entry.id   AF-A0A8T5GKM2-F1
#
_cell.length_a   1.000
_cell.length_b   1.000
_cell.length_c   1.000
_cell.angle_alpha   90.00
_cell.angle_beta   90.00
_cell.angle_gamma   90.00
#
_symmetry.space_group_name_H-M   'P 1'
#
loop_
_entity.id
_entity.type
_entity.pdbx_description
1 polymer ?
#
loop_
_entity_poly.entity_id
_entity_poly.type
_entity_poly.pdbx_seq_one_letter_code
_entity_poly.pdbx_strand_id
1 'polypeptide(L)'
;MNGNNLESDECIRHTMVHQTQREHHEERNQEQGGGSQQDEDNQDSTNKMWSVLQVLLIVSALGLAGYNHYLLTQGDAFGSSEAMLVQSIELNEGDECYQGGTELQAGIDVNKNDILDFDEISTSSIVCNGLQGSSGSSGIPGTNGISPAPSMAITAQLPIGDEECLQGGVVISTGIDEDFSDALDEEEVVSRHVICNGTNGLPGMNGQQGIDGNSGVNGSSALIERHDAPSYLCAEGFILLFGVDDGRGDDVANDELLGEGELRASLKFCFSPLISERITDIVSGTSDSFTTSCENAGFLPDSHRLIFAATDGV
;
A
#
# COMPACT_ATOMS: atom_id res chain seq x y z
N MET A 1 -21.35 -32.63 -26.49
CA MET A 1 -22.28 -31.70 -27.16
C MET A 1 -21.92 -30.30 -26.70
N ASN A 2 -21.58 -29.42 -27.66
CA ASN A 2 -21.52 -27.94 -27.69
C ASN A 2 -21.46 -27.19 -26.34
N GLY A 3 -20.60 -26.19 -26.13
CA GLY A 3 -19.92 -25.27 -27.03
C GLY A 3 -19.99 -23.85 -26.44
N ASN A 4 -19.04 -23.00 -26.83
CA ASN A 4 -18.99 -21.52 -26.73
C ASN A 4 -18.10 -20.89 -25.63
N ASN A 5 -16.91 -20.51 -26.08
CA ASN A 5 -16.33 -19.15 -26.12
C ASN A 5 -16.69 -18.15 -25.02
N LEU A 6 -15.64 -17.59 -24.40
CA LEU A 6 -15.53 -16.16 -24.10
C LEU A 6 -14.04 -15.74 -24.09
N GLU A 7 -13.81 -14.64 -24.81
CA GLU A 7 -12.58 -13.92 -25.14
C GLU A 7 -11.94 -13.10 -24.00
N SER A 8 -10.79 -12.50 -24.35
CA SER A 8 -10.05 -11.33 -23.79
C SER A 8 -8.77 -11.69 -23.04
N ASP A 9 -7.63 -11.02 -23.21
CA ASP A 9 -7.14 -10.02 -24.18
C ASP A 9 -5.61 -10.02 -23.99
N GLU A 10 -4.84 -10.19 -25.06
CA GLU A 10 -3.37 -10.17 -25.03
C GLU A 10 -2.85 -8.87 -25.68
N CYS A 11 -2.20 -8.03 -24.88
CA CYS A 11 -1.68 -6.73 -25.30
C CYS A 11 -0.24 -6.89 -25.84
N ILE A 12 -0.06 -6.73 -27.15
CA ILE A 12 1.22 -6.82 -27.86
C ILE A 12 2.09 -5.57 -27.61
N ARG A 13 3.31 -5.78 -27.10
CA ARG A 13 4.39 -4.80 -26.99
C ARG A 13 5.11 -4.64 -28.34
N HIS A 14 5.27 -3.41 -28.80
CA HIS A 14 6.01 -3.05 -30.01
C HIS A 14 7.53 -3.24 -29.86
N THR A 15 8.14 -3.90 -30.84
CA THR A 15 9.58 -4.03 -31.05
C THR A 15 10.05 -2.99 -32.06
N MET A 16 11.04 -2.17 -31.72
CA MET A 16 11.81 -1.37 -32.69
C MET A 16 13.05 -2.16 -33.10
N VAL A 17 13.22 -2.41 -34.40
CA VAL A 17 14.51 -2.78 -35.00
C VAL A 17 14.75 -1.93 -36.24
N HIS A 18 15.85 -1.19 -36.19
CA HIS A 18 16.47 -0.47 -37.29
C HIS A 18 17.03 -1.46 -38.31
N GLN A 19 16.76 -1.27 -39.61
CA GLN A 19 17.69 -1.72 -40.65
C GLN A 19 17.52 -0.94 -41.96
N THR A 20 18.65 -0.35 -42.37
CA THR A 20 19.00 0.27 -43.64
C THR A 20 18.91 -0.68 -44.83
N GLN A 21 18.33 -0.23 -45.96
CA GLN A 21 18.58 -0.76 -47.31
C GLN A 21 18.65 0.43 -48.29
N ARG A 22 19.82 0.71 -48.88
CA ARG A 22 20.41 0.15 -50.11
C ARG A 22 19.66 0.54 -51.39
N GLU A 23 20.31 1.43 -52.12
CA GLU A 23 20.01 1.91 -53.47
C GLU A 23 19.98 0.75 -54.49
N HIS A 24 19.04 0.81 -55.43
CA HIS A 24 19.19 0.17 -56.73
C HIS A 24 18.58 1.05 -57.82
N HIS A 25 19.46 1.51 -58.70
CA HIS A 25 19.19 2.08 -60.02
C HIS A 25 18.52 1.04 -60.92
N GLU A 26 17.49 1.42 -61.66
CA GLU A 26 17.21 0.83 -62.98
C GLU A 26 16.52 1.84 -63.89
N GLU A 27 17.21 2.20 -64.97
CA GLU A 27 16.71 3.03 -66.06
C GLU A 27 15.99 2.18 -67.12
N ARG A 28 14.82 2.67 -67.53
CA ARG A 28 14.39 2.91 -68.91
C ARG A 28 14.38 1.73 -69.91
N ASN A 29 13.18 1.40 -70.39
CA ASN A 29 12.97 1.18 -71.83
C ASN A 29 11.58 1.67 -72.28
N GLN A 30 11.61 2.42 -73.37
CA GLN A 30 10.45 2.88 -74.15
C GLN A 30 10.01 1.76 -75.08
N GLU A 31 8.70 1.63 -75.31
CA GLU A 31 8.18 1.27 -76.63
C GLU A 31 6.84 1.96 -76.89
N GLN A 32 6.74 2.47 -78.12
CA GLN A 32 5.70 3.32 -78.66
C GLN A 32 4.45 2.51 -79.03
N GLY A 33 3.28 3.11 -78.82
CA GLY A 33 2.03 2.64 -79.41
C GLY A 33 1.09 3.83 -79.59
N GLY A 34 1.14 4.45 -80.77
CA GLY A 34 0.30 5.58 -81.14
C GLY A 34 -1.19 5.20 -81.19
N GLY A 35 -2.03 5.99 -80.53
CA GLY A 35 -3.47 6.01 -80.70
C GLY A 35 -3.87 7.35 -81.32
N SER A 36 -4.38 7.28 -82.54
CA SER A 36 -4.89 8.36 -83.37
C SER A 36 -5.93 9.22 -82.67
N GLN A 37 -5.83 10.52 -82.92
CA GLN A 37 -6.86 11.53 -82.67
C GLN A 37 -8.16 11.22 -83.45
N GLN A 38 -9.24 11.83 -82.96
CA GLN A 38 -10.58 12.00 -83.55
C GLN A 38 -11.63 10.97 -83.11
N ASP A 39 -12.30 11.27 -81.99
CA ASP A 39 -13.71 11.64 -82.05
C ASP A 39 -14.03 12.59 -80.86
N GLU A 40 -14.37 13.82 -81.23
CA GLU A 40 -14.82 14.89 -80.36
C GLU A 40 -16.28 14.68 -79.91
N ASP A 41 -16.60 15.28 -78.76
CA ASP A 41 -17.95 15.73 -78.37
C ASP A 41 -19.00 14.70 -77.93
N ASN A 42 -18.73 13.90 -76.89
CA ASN A 42 -19.79 13.58 -75.91
C ASN A 42 -19.36 13.00 -74.54
N GLN A 43 -18.22 13.44 -73.98
CA GLN A 43 -17.77 12.92 -72.67
C GLN A 43 -17.09 13.97 -71.77
N ASP A 44 -17.47 15.25 -71.93
CA ASP A 44 -16.96 16.37 -71.15
C ASP A 44 -18.05 17.06 -70.29
N SER A 45 -19.33 16.75 -70.51
CA SER A 45 -20.43 17.36 -69.75
C SER A 45 -20.74 16.65 -68.42
N THR A 46 -20.51 15.34 -68.31
CA THR A 46 -20.80 14.57 -67.09
C THR A 46 -19.79 14.80 -65.98
N ASN A 47 -18.50 14.92 -66.30
CA ASN A 47 -17.45 15.20 -65.31
C ASN A 47 -17.48 16.67 -64.84
N LYS A 48 -17.71 17.62 -65.75
CA LYS A 48 -17.90 19.03 -65.40
C LYS A 48 -19.17 19.23 -64.55
N MET A 49 -20.26 18.54 -64.86
CA MET A 49 -21.49 18.61 -64.06
C MET A 49 -21.28 18.06 -62.65
N TRP A 50 -20.51 16.98 -62.49
CA TRP A 50 -20.20 16.42 -61.17
C TRP A 50 -19.29 17.34 -60.35
N SER A 51 -18.28 17.95 -60.98
CA SER A 51 -17.44 18.96 -60.33
C SER A 51 -18.23 20.21 -59.90
N VAL A 52 -19.18 20.68 -60.72
CA VAL A 52 -20.04 21.82 -60.36
C VAL A 52 -20.96 21.46 -59.18
N LEU A 53 -21.53 20.25 -59.18
CA LEU A 53 -22.36 19.77 -58.06
C LEU A 53 -21.55 19.66 -56.75
N GLN A 54 -20.31 19.16 -56.84
CA GLN A 54 -19.43 19.03 -55.70
C GLN A 54 -19.01 20.39 -55.13
N VAL A 55 -18.70 21.38 -55.98
CA VAL A 55 -18.39 22.75 -55.54
C VAL A 55 -19.62 23.40 -54.90
N LEU A 56 -20.82 23.22 -55.46
CA LEU A 56 -22.07 23.72 -54.86
C LEU A 56 -22.35 23.10 -53.50
N LEU A 57 -22.10 21.79 -53.32
CA LEU A 57 -22.23 21.12 -52.04
C LEU A 57 -21.25 21.64 -50.99
N ILE A 58 -19.99 21.88 -51.37
CA ILE A 58 -18.96 22.42 -50.47
C ILE A 58 -19.31 23.86 -50.07
N VAL A 59 -19.75 24.70 -51.02
CA VAL A 59 -20.16 26.08 -50.74
C VAL A 59 -21.41 26.11 -49.85
N SER A 60 -22.39 25.23 -50.10
CA SER A 60 -23.55 25.04 -49.25
C SER A 60 -23.16 24.61 -47.82
N ALA A 61 -22.25 23.65 -47.69
CA ALA A 61 -21.78 23.16 -46.39
C ALA A 61 -21.02 24.24 -45.62
N LEU A 62 -20.18 25.04 -46.29
CA LEU A 62 -19.50 26.19 -45.69
C LEU A 62 -20.48 27.29 -45.28
N GLY A 63 -21.51 27.54 -46.09
CA GLY A 63 -22.59 28.48 -45.76
C GLY A 63 -23.39 28.03 -44.53
N LEU A 64 -23.75 26.75 -44.44
CA LEU A 64 -24.43 26.17 -43.28
C LEU A 64 -23.53 26.16 -42.04
N ALA A 65 -22.24 25.87 -42.18
CA ALA A 65 -21.27 25.94 -41.09
C ALA A 65 -21.08 27.38 -40.59
N GLY A 66 -20.99 28.35 -41.51
CA GLY A 66 -20.94 29.77 -41.17
C GLY A 66 -22.24 30.26 -40.51
N TYR A 67 -23.40 29.79 -40.97
CA TYR A 67 -24.69 30.08 -40.35
C TYR A 67 -24.83 29.47 -38.96
N ASN A 68 -24.33 28.25 -38.76
CA ASN A 68 -24.28 27.61 -37.45
C ASN A 68 -23.33 28.36 -36.50
N HIS A 69 -22.16 28.79 -37.00
CA HIS A 69 -21.25 29.64 -36.22
C HIS A 69 -21.88 30.98 -35.86
N TYR A 70 -22.65 31.59 -36.77
CA TYR A 70 -23.40 32.82 -36.52
C TYR A 70 -24.56 32.62 -35.52
N LEU A 71 -25.20 31.45 -35.51
CA LEU A 71 -26.19 31.08 -34.49
C LEU A 71 -25.54 30.86 -33.12
N LEU A 72 -24.38 30.22 -33.06
CA LEU A 72 -23.62 30.04 -31.82
C LEU A 72 -23.13 31.36 -31.25
N THR A 73 -22.73 32.32 -32.08
CA THR A 73 -22.32 33.66 -31.62
C THR A 73 -23.51 34.56 -31.26
N GLN A 74 -24.73 34.25 -31.69
CA GLN A 74 -25.95 34.84 -31.15
C GLN A 74 -26.46 34.15 -29.87
N GLY A 75 -25.92 32.98 -29.53
CA GLY A 75 -26.22 32.23 -28.30
C GLY A 75 -25.67 32.86 -27.02
N ASP A 76 -24.76 33.84 -27.13
CA ASP A 76 -24.24 34.63 -26.01
C ASP A 76 -25.06 35.92 -25.76
N ALA A 77 -26.36 35.86 -26.05
CA ALA A 77 -27.34 36.69 -25.37
C ALA A 77 -28.03 35.90 -24.25
N PHE A 78 -27.24 35.15 -23.46
CA PHE A 78 -27.58 35.04 -22.05
C PHE A 78 -27.48 36.46 -21.50
N GLY A 79 -28.65 37.04 -21.19
CA GLY A 79 -28.74 38.27 -20.41
C GLY A 79 -27.76 38.18 -19.25
N SER A 80 -27.14 39.33 -18.94
CA SER A 80 -26.27 39.56 -17.78
C SER A 80 -26.38 38.41 -16.79
N SER A 81 -25.32 37.61 -16.61
CA SER A 81 -25.22 36.80 -15.40
C SER A 81 -25.05 37.77 -14.24
N GLU A 82 -26.17 38.36 -13.88
CA GLU A 82 -26.47 39.07 -12.66
C GLU A 82 -26.03 38.13 -11.55
N ALA A 83 -24.87 38.43 -10.96
CA ALA A 83 -24.25 37.56 -9.98
C ALA A 83 -25.15 37.56 -8.75
N MET A 84 -25.66 36.39 -8.37
CA MET A 84 -26.40 36.25 -7.13
C MET A 84 -25.40 36.27 -5.97
N LEU A 85 -25.49 37.27 -5.11
CA LEU A 85 -24.65 37.40 -3.93
C LEU A 85 -25.42 37.01 -2.68
N VAL A 86 -24.71 36.40 -1.73
CA VAL A 86 -25.22 36.09 -0.39
C VAL A 86 -24.26 36.68 0.63
N GLN A 87 -24.80 37.49 1.54
CA GLN A 87 -24.07 38.12 2.64
C GLN A 87 -24.61 37.63 3.98
N SER A 88 -23.72 37.38 4.94
CA SER A 88 -24.07 37.06 6.32
C SER A 88 -23.69 38.22 7.23
N ILE A 89 -24.64 38.67 8.05
CA ILE A 89 -24.43 39.70 9.07
C ILE A 89 -24.64 39.04 10.44
N GLU A 90 -23.65 39.16 11.32
CA GLU A 90 -23.77 38.66 12.69
C GLU A 90 -24.75 39.52 13.50
N LEU A 91 -25.70 38.86 14.16
CA LEU A 91 -26.65 39.50 15.06
C LEU A 91 -26.19 39.30 16.50
N ASN A 92 -26.06 40.42 17.21
CA ASN A 92 -25.84 40.42 18.65
C ASN A 92 -27.09 39.93 19.39
N GLU A 93 -26.91 39.58 20.66
CA GLU A 93 -28.00 39.23 21.58
C GLU A 93 -29.05 40.35 21.64
N GLY A 94 -30.32 40.02 21.43
CA GLY A 94 -31.39 41.03 21.38
C GLY A 94 -32.79 40.45 21.19
N ASP A 95 -33.76 41.35 20.97
CA ASP A 95 -35.19 41.02 20.91
C ASP A 95 -35.55 40.05 19.77
N GLU A 96 -34.76 40.00 18.69
CA GLU A 96 -34.99 39.09 17.56
C GLU A 96 -34.33 37.71 17.75
N CYS A 97 -33.11 37.66 18.31
CA CYS A 97 -32.42 36.42 18.67
C CYS A 97 -31.78 36.53 20.06
N TYR A 98 -32.35 35.81 21.03
CA TYR A 98 -31.94 35.88 22.44
C TYR A 98 -30.47 35.49 22.70
N GLN A 99 -29.95 34.49 21.97
CA GLN A 99 -28.55 34.03 22.08
C GLN A 99 -27.66 34.53 20.92
N GLY A 100 -28.06 35.64 20.30
CA GLY A 100 -27.50 36.09 19.02
C GLY A 100 -27.83 35.13 17.88
N GLY A 101 -27.30 35.44 16.70
CA GLY A 101 -27.56 34.66 15.49
C GLY A 101 -26.88 35.26 14.27
N THR A 102 -27.39 34.89 13.10
CA THR A 102 -26.90 35.42 11.82
C THR A 102 -28.08 35.74 10.93
N GLU A 103 -28.07 36.95 10.36
CA GLU A 103 -28.98 37.33 9.27
C GLU A 103 -28.31 37.02 7.94
N LEU A 104 -29.00 36.28 7.08
CA LEU A 104 -28.57 35.98 5.71
C LEU A 104 -29.36 36.83 4.75
N GLN A 105 -28.67 37.59 3.90
CA GLN A 105 -29.24 38.45 2.88
C GLN A 105 -28.80 37.94 1.50
N ALA A 106 -29.74 37.86 0.56
CA ALA A 106 -29.48 37.37 -0.79
C ALA A 106 -30.12 38.28 -1.84
N GLY A 107 -29.39 38.52 -2.92
CA GLY A 107 -29.84 39.40 -3.98
C GLY A 107 -28.99 39.31 -5.23
N ILE A 108 -29.41 40.05 -6.25
CA ILE A 108 -28.71 40.12 -7.53
C ILE A 108 -27.85 41.39 -7.52
N ASP A 109 -26.55 41.25 -7.74
CA ASP A 109 -25.64 42.37 -7.94
C ASP A 109 -25.88 42.97 -9.33
N VAL A 110 -26.70 44.02 -9.36
CA VAL A 110 -27.12 44.70 -10.58
C VAL A 110 -25.97 45.56 -11.10
N ASN A 111 -25.20 46.15 -10.18
CA ASN A 111 -24.18 47.14 -10.51
C ASN A 111 -22.77 46.54 -10.68
N LYS A 112 -22.61 45.24 -10.40
CA LYS A 112 -21.40 44.42 -10.58
C LYS A 112 -20.21 44.91 -9.77
N ASN A 113 -20.45 45.34 -8.54
CA ASN A 113 -19.39 45.77 -7.62
C ASN A 113 -18.96 44.67 -6.62
N ASP A 114 -19.49 43.45 -6.76
CA ASP A 114 -19.25 42.29 -5.89
C ASP A 114 -19.67 42.51 -4.43
N ILE A 115 -20.52 43.51 -4.17
CA ILE A 115 -21.08 43.84 -2.86
C ILE A 115 -22.59 43.84 -2.99
N LEU A 116 -23.29 43.29 -2.00
CA LEU A 116 -24.74 43.35 -1.99
C LEU A 116 -25.17 44.72 -1.43
N ASP A 117 -25.58 45.63 -2.31
CA ASP A 117 -26.10 46.93 -1.90
C ASP A 117 -27.53 46.82 -1.35
N PHE A 118 -27.96 47.79 -0.55
CA PHE A 118 -29.27 47.75 0.14
C PHE A 118 -30.45 47.58 -0.83
N ASP A 119 -30.38 48.22 -2.00
CA ASP A 119 -31.43 48.17 -3.03
C ASP A 119 -31.41 46.86 -3.85
N GLU A 120 -30.38 46.03 -3.69
CA GLU A 120 -30.18 44.77 -4.41
C GLU A 120 -30.65 43.56 -3.60
N ILE A 121 -30.88 43.73 -2.30
CA ILE A 121 -31.36 42.66 -1.40
C ILE A 121 -32.78 42.25 -1.79
N SER A 122 -32.93 40.99 -2.19
CA SER A 122 -34.22 40.43 -2.60
C SER A 122 -34.89 39.60 -1.49
N THR A 123 -34.10 39.00 -0.61
CA THR A 123 -34.56 38.11 0.46
C THR A 123 -33.63 38.24 1.67
N SER A 124 -34.21 38.28 2.87
CA SER A 124 -33.47 38.13 4.12
C SER A 124 -34.07 37.02 4.98
N SER A 125 -33.23 36.30 5.72
CA SER A 125 -33.64 35.26 6.65
C SER A 125 -32.76 35.31 7.89
N ILE A 126 -33.40 35.33 9.05
CA ILE A 126 -32.72 35.33 10.34
C ILE A 126 -32.58 33.88 10.84
N VAL A 127 -31.38 33.51 11.27
CA VAL A 127 -31.06 32.22 11.88
C VAL A 127 -30.57 32.49 13.30
N CYS A 128 -31.40 32.17 14.30
CA CYS A 128 -31.02 32.33 15.71
C CYS A 128 -30.23 31.12 16.23
N ASN A 129 -29.28 31.38 17.13
CA ASN A 129 -28.57 30.33 17.84
C ASN A 129 -29.50 29.58 18.81
N GLY A 130 -29.30 28.26 18.92
CA GLY A 130 -30.00 27.43 19.90
C GLY A 130 -29.54 27.74 21.34
N LEU A 131 -30.43 27.52 22.31
CA LEU A 131 -30.03 27.53 23.72
C LEU A 131 -29.01 26.41 23.98
N GLN A 132 -27.95 26.72 24.73
CA GLN A 132 -27.03 25.69 25.19
C GLN A 132 -27.80 24.65 26.01
N GLY A 133 -27.70 23.38 25.63
CA GLY A 133 -28.29 22.28 26.40
C GLY A 133 -27.67 22.17 27.78
N SER A 134 -28.45 21.76 28.78
CA SER A 134 -27.93 21.47 30.12
C SER A 134 -26.84 20.42 30.04
N SER A 135 -25.73 20.62 30.76
CA SER A 135 -24.70 19.59 30.92
C SER A 135 -25.34 18.30 31.46
N GLY A 136 -24.97 17.16 30.87
CA GLY A 136 -25.36 15.85 31.40
C GLY A 136 -24.83 15.64 32.81
N SER A 137 -25.48 14.77 33.58
CA SER A 137 -24.96 14.35 34.89
C SER A 137 -23.61 13.66 34.71
N SER A 138 -22.60 14.05 35.49
CA SER A 138 -21.32 13.34 35.56
C SER A 138 -21.57 11.86 35.90
N GLY A 139 -20.89 10.97 35.18
CA GLY A 139 -20.92 9.54 35.47
C GLY A 139 -20.31 9.26 36.85
N ILE A 140 -20.76 8.17 37.49
CA ILE A 140 -20.14 7.71 38.74
C ILE A 140 -18.73 7.18 38.38
N PRO A 141 -17.66 7.62 39.07
CA PRO A 141 -16.33 7.08 38.86
C PRO A 141 -16.32 5.55 39.02
N GLY A 142 -15.65 4.85 38.11
CA GLY A 142 -15.39 3.42 38.26
C GLY A 142 -14.61 3.13 39.54
N THR A 143 -14.79 1.94 40.11
CA THR A 143 -13.95 1.49 41.24
C THR A 143 -12.51 1.36 40.77
N ASN A 144 -11.55 1.86 41.57
CA ASN A 144 -10.12 1.70 41.30
C ASN A 144 -9.79 0.22 41.02
N GLY A 145 -9.07 -0.05 39.93
CA GLY A 145 -8.55 -1.37 39.64
C GLY A 145 -7.54 -1.79 40.72
N ILE A 146 -7.62 -3.04 41.17
CA ILE A 146 -6.62 -3.63 42.06
C ILE A 146 -5.33 -3.77 41.24
N SER A 147 -4.19 -3.32 41.77
CA SER A 147 -2.90 -3.57 41.13
C SER A 147 -2.70 -5.08 40.97
N PRO A 148 -2.48 -5.60 39.75
CA PRO A 148 -2.28 -7.03 39.57
C PRO A 148 -0.98 -7.45 40.25
N ALA A 149 -1.01 -8.62 40.87
CA ALA A 149 0.18 -9.28 41.39
C ALA A 149 1.24 -9.46 40.28
N PRO A 150 2.54 -9.22 40.56
CA PRO A 150 3.58 -9.28 39.56
C PRO A 150 3.81 -10.72 39.08
N SER A 151 4.04 -10.89 37.78
CA SER A 151 4.49 -12.17 37.24
C SER A 151 6.01 -12.29 37.37
N MET A 152 6.46 -13.44 37.85
CA MET A 152 7.87 -13.70 38.11
C MET A 152 8.36 -14.96 37.42
N ALA A 153 9.65 -14.95 37.10
CA ALA A 153 10.39 -16.09 36.58
C ALA A 153 11.69 -16.22 37.38
N ILE A 154 11.87 -17.35 38.06
CA ILE A 154 13.07 -17.64 38.83
C ILE A 154 13.80 -18.83 38.23
N THR A 155 15.11 -18.83 38.37
CA THR A 155 15.97 -19.94 37.95
C THR A 155 16.72 -20.49 39.15
N ALA A 156 16.80 -21.81 39.24
CA ALA A 156 17.59 -22.50 40.26
C ALA A 156 18.47 -23.56 39.60
N GLN A 157 19.71 -23.68 40.08
CA GLN A 157 20.65 -24.66 39.57
C GLN A 157 20.35 -26.04 40.18
N LEU A 158 20.25 -27.06 39.33
CA LEU A 158 20.18 -28.45 39.75
C LEU A 158 21.60 -29.04 39.92
N PRO A 159 21.89 -29.68 41.06
CA PRO A 159 23.18 -30.31 41.30
C PRO A 159 23.39 -31.54 40.41
N ILE A 160 24.66 -31.95 40.25
CA ILE A 160 24.99 -33.22 39.59
C ILE A 160 24.46 -34.38 40.44
N GLY A 161 23.79 -35.35 39.82
CA GLY A 161 23.15 -36.47 40.51
C GLY A 161 21.72 -36.22 40.97
N ASP A 162 21.10 -35.14 40.51
CA ASP A 162 19.66 -34.88 40.67
C ASP A 162 18.82 -35.96 39.94
N GLU A 163 17.62 -36.26 40.47
CA GLU A 163 16.74 -37.31 39.94
C GLU A 163 16.21 -36.99 38.53
N GLU A 164 15.99 -35.71 38.21
CA GLU A 164 15.49 -35.29 36.89
C GLU A 164 16.66 -35.05 35.91
N CYS A 165 17.78 -34.52 36.39
CA CYS A 165 18.97 -34.25 35.59
C CYS A 165 20.25 -34.82 36.21
N LEU A 166 20.64 -36.03 35.79
CA LEU A 166 21.84 -36.70 36.30
C LEU A 166 23.15 -35.91 36.12
N GLN A 167 23.27 -35.11 35.06
CA GLN A 167 24.46 -34.28 34.78
C GLN A 167 24.32 -32.85 35.32
N GLY A 168 23.37 -32.62 36.23
CA GLY A 168 22.93 -31.29 36.63
C GLY A 168 22.18 -30.57 35.52
N GLY A 169 21.73 -29.36 35.82
CA GLY A 169 20.91 -28.58 34.90
C GLY A 169 20.41 -27.31 35.57
N VAL A 170 19.44 -26.66 34.96
CA VAL A 170 18.73 -25.50 35.53
C VAL A 170 17.24 -25.79 35.49
N VAL A 171 16.54 -25.46 36.57
CA VAL A 171 15.09 -25.40 36.59
C VAL A 171 14.65 -23.94 36.47
N ILE A 172 13.64 -23.71 35.65
CA ILE A 172 12.98 -22.42 35.45
C ILE A 172 11.55 -22.56 35.94
N SER A 173 11.18 -21.75 36.91
CA SER A 173 9.81 -21.70 37.45
C SER A 173 9.20 -20.35 37.14
N THR A 174 7.95 -20.33 36.68
CA THR A 174 7.19 -19.10 36.38
C THR A 174 5.84 -19.12 37.09
N GLY A 175 5.41 -17.96 37.58
CA GLY A 175 4.16 -17.83 38.31
C GLY A 175 3.82 -16.37 38.61
N ILE A 176 2.84 -16.16 39.49
CA ILE A 176 2.35 -14.85 39.92
C ILE A 176 2.55 -14.78 41.44
N ASP A 177 3.24 -13.74 41.91
CA ASP A 177 3.45 -13.47 43.34
C ASP A 177 2.19 -12.82 43.93
N GLU A 178 1.24 -13.65 44.34
CA GLU A 178 -0.09 -13.24 44.80
C GLU A 178 -0.02 -12.51 46.15
N ASP A 179 0.99 -12.80 46.96
CA ASP A 179 1.15 -12.24 48.30
C ASP A 179 2.13 -11.04 48.38
N PHE A 180 2.73 -10.66 47.25
CA PHE A 180 3.67 -9.57 47.08
C PHE A 180 4.91 -9.71 47.98
N SER A 181 5.42 -10.95 48.11
CA SER A 181 6.61 -11.27 48.90
C SER A 181 7.93 -11.05 48.16
N ASP A 182 7.90 -10.67 46.88
CA ASP A 182 9.05 -10.60 45.96
C ASP A 182 9.75 -11.97 45.78
N ALA A 183 9.07 -13.06 46.13
CA ALA A 183 9.49 -14.44 45.96
C ALA A 183 8.39 -15.25 45.28
N LEU A 184 8.75 -16.38 44.67
CA LEU A 184 7.77 -17.29 44.07
C LEU A 184 7.66 -18.53 44.96
N ASP A 185 6.59 -18.60 45.73
CA ASP A 185 6.29 -19.71 46.62
C ASP A 185 5.82 -20.95 45.83
N GLU A 186 5.88 -22.13 46.44
CA GLU A 186 5.55 -23.39 45.75
C GLU A 186 4.10 -23.42 45.21
N GLU A 187 3.18 -22.78 45.92
CA GLU A 187 1.77 -22.66 45.52
C GLU A 187 1.54 -21.66 44.36
N GLU A 188 2.46 -20.74 44.14
CA GLU A 188 2.37 -19.67 43.13
C GLU A 188 2.96 -20.09 41.77
N VAL A 189 3.73 -21.18 41.75
CA VAL A 189 4.34 -21.71 40.52
C VAL A 189 3.28 -22.26 39.58
N VAL A 190 3.06 -21.57 38.47
CA VAL A 190 2.15 -21.99 37.39
C VAL A 190 2.84 -22.96 36.42
N SER A 191 4.13 -22.76 36.15
CA SER A 191 4.89 -23.60 35.23
C SER A 191 6.30 -23.85 35.72
N ARG A 192 6.78 -25.07 35.48
CA ARG A 192 8.12 -25.52 35.83
C ARG A 192 8.73 -26.26 34.65
N HIS A 193 9.89 -25.80 34.20
CA HIS A 193 10.62 -26.40 33.08
C HIS A 193 12.04 -26.72 33.52
N VAL A 194 12.49 -27.92 33.17
CA VAL A 194 13.79 -28.44 33.58
C VAL A 194 14.66 -28.59 32.35
N ILE A 195 15.84 -27.98 32.40
CA ILE A 195 16.82 -28.00 31.31
C ILE A 195 18.05 -28.75 31.82
N CYS A 196 18.23 -29.98 31.34
CA CYS A 196 19.37 -30.82 31.72
C CYS A 196 20.61 -30.50 30.88
N ASN A 197 21.78 -30.58 31.52
CA ASN A 197 23.04 -30.57 30.80
C ASN A 197 23.19 -31.84 29.96
N GLY A 198 23.74 -31.69 28.75
CA GLY A 198 24.11 -32.83 27.92
C GLY A 198 25.25 -33.64 28.53
N THR A 199 25.27 -34.94 28.26
CA THR A 199 26.48 -35.74 28.54
C THR A 199 27.60 -35.31 27.61
N ASN A 200 28.82 -35.27 28.12
CA ASN A 200 29.97 -35.15 27.23
C ASN A 200 29.97 -36.36 26.27
N GLY A 201 30.10 -36.08 24.98
CA GLY A 201 30.28 -37.13 23.98
C GLY A 201 31.50 -37.96 24.32
N LEU A 202 31.47 -39.25 23.95
CA LEU A 202 32.67 -40.08 24.02
C LEU A 202 33.79 -39.36 23.26
N PRO A 203 35.02 -39.33 23.79
CA PRO A 203 36.16 -38.94 22.98
C PRO A 203 36.10 -39.74 21.69
N GLY A 204 36.17 -39.06 20.54
CA GLY A 204 36.27 -39.75 19.27
C GLY A 204 37.42 -40.75 19.36
N MET A 205 37.22 -41.97 18.85
CA MET A 205 38.34 -42.90 18.74
C MET A 205 39.44 -42.18 17.97
N ASN A 206 40.68 -42.23 18.49
CA ASN A 206 41.83 -41.88 17.67
C ASN A 206 41.72 -42.72 16.40
N GLY A 207 41.70 -42.06 15.23
CA GLY A 207 41.73 -42.79 13.97
C GLY A 207 42.90 -43.78 13.99
N GLN A 208 42.70 -44.97 13.41
CA GLN A 208 43.86 -45.80 13.07
C GLN A 208 44.80 -44.93 12.24
N GLN A 209 46.11 -44.98 12.50
CA GLN A 209 47.07 -44.39 11.55
C GLN A 209 46.80 -45.05 10.21
N GLY A 210 46.28 -44.27 9.27
CA GLY A 210 46.13 -44.72 7.90
C GLY A 210 47.51 -45.09 7.37
N ILE A 211 47.56 -46.10 6.53
CA ILE A 211 48.56 -46.06 5.45
C ILE A 211 48.35 -44.73 4.73
N ASP A 212 49.42 -43.98 4.47
CA ASP A 212 49.31 -42.77 3.65
C ASP A 212 48.59 -43.16 2.36
N GLY A 213 47.35 -42.71 2.22
CA GLY A 213 46.68 -42.81 0.94
C GLY A 213 47.49 -42.03 -0.08
N ASN A 214 47.43 -42.42 -1.35
CA ASN A 214 47.74 -41.45 -2.40
C ASN A 214 46.98 -40.16 -2.06
N SER A 215 47.66 -39.01 -2.07
CA SER A 215 47.04 -37.72 -1.82
C SER A 215 45.70 -37.68 -2.52
N GLY A 216 44.62 -37.52 -1.74
CA GLY A 216 43.31 -37.30 -2.31
C GLY A 216 43.39 -36.11 -3.26
N VAL A 217 42.68 -36.18 -4.38
CA VAL A 217 42.40 -34.97 -5.15
C VAL A 217 41.77 -33.97 -4.19
N ASN A 218 42.25 -32.72 -4.20
CA ASN A 218 41.61 -31.66 -3.43
C ASN A 218 40.12 -31.67 -3.77
N GLY A 219 39.27 -31.84 -2.77
CA GLY A 219 37.83 -31.74 -2.95
C GLY A 219 37.47 -30.33 -3.38
N SER A 220 36.45 -30.20 -4.22
CA SER A 220 35.88 -28.91 -4.58
C SER A 220 35.39 -28.15 -3.35
N SER A 221 35.50 -26.83 -3.39
CA SER A 221 35.09 -25.97 -2.29
C SER A 221 33.57 -25.98 -2.11
N ALA A 222 33.10 -25.85 -0.87
CA ALA A 222 31.69 -25.64 -0.59
C ALA A 222 31.43 -24.13 -0.51
N LEU A 223 30.48 -23.65 -1.30
CA LEU A 223 30.14 -22.23 -1.39
C LEU A 223 28.74 -21.95 -0.84
N ILE A 224 28.60 -20.75 -0.29
CA ILE A 224 27.34 -20.20 0.22
C ILE A 224 27.15 -18.82 -0.40
N GLU A 225 26.04 -18.62 -1.09
CA GLU A 225 25.67 -17.35 -1.70
C GLU A 225 24.36 -16.82 -1.10
N ARG A 226 24.28 -15.50 -0.90
CA ARG A 226 23.09 -14.82 -0.37
C ARG A 226 22.50 -13.91 -1.44
N HIS A 227 21.21 -14.08 -1.72
CA HIS A 227 20.42 -13.16 -2.54
C HIS A 227 19.25 -12.59 -1.74
N ASP A 228 18.84 -11.36 -2.04
CA ASP A 228 17.60 -10.83 -1.47
C ASP A 228 16.39 -11.57 -2.04
N ALA A 229 15.38 -11.78 -1.19
CA ALA A 229 14.17 -12.47 -1.62
C ALA A 229 13.37 -11.56 -2.56
N PRO A 230 12.87 -12.08 -3.69
CA PRO A 230 11.99 -11.31 -4.55
C PRO A 230 10.70 -10.91 -3.82
N SER A 231 10.19 -9.71 -4.13
CA SER A 231 8.98 -9.15 -3.49
C SER A 231 7.70 -9.99 -3.69
N TYR A 232 7.66 -10.87 -4.70
CA TYR A 232 6.57 -11.82 -4.89
C TYR A 232 6.61 -13.01 -3.92
N LEU A 233 7.78 -13.30 -3.34
CA LEU A 233 7.96 -14.39 -2.38
C LEU A 233 7.70 -13.89 -0.96
N CYS A 234 8.29 -12.75 -0.59
CA CYS A 234 7.99 -12.02 0.63
C CYS A 234 8.42 -10.55 0.54
N ALA A 235 7.75 -9.69 1.32
CA ALA A 235 8.04 -8.25 1.36
C ALA A 235 9.46 -7.96 1.86
N GLU A 236 9.91 -8.73 2.87
CA GLU A 236 11.27 -8.70 3.38
C GLU A 236 11.79 -10.13 3.60
N GLY A 237 12.97 -10.43 3.10
CA GLY A 237 13.55 -11.77 3.17
C GLY A 237 14.84 -11.90 2.39
N PHE A 238 15.49 -13.05 2.52
CA PHE A 238 16.64 -13.43 1.70
C PHE A 238 16.67 -14.94 1.45
N ILE A 239 17.40 -15.34 0.43
CA ILE A 239 17.62 -16.72 0.03
C ILE A 239 19.11 -17.02 0.21
N LEU A 240 19.42 -18.10 0.91
CA LEU A 240 20.76 -18.69 0.95
C LEU A 240 20.81 -19.88 0.00
N LEU A 241 21.80 -19.88 -0.88
CA LEU A 241 22.11 -20.95 -1.80
C LEU A 241 23.35 -21.67 -1.29
N PHE A 242 23.31 -23.00 -1.28
CA PHE A 242 24.40 -23.85 -0.82
C PHE A 242 24.76 -24.83 -1.93
N GLY A 243 26.05 -24.98 -2.20
CA GLY A 243 26.51 -25.99 -3.11
C GLY A 243 27.99 -26.25 -3.04
N VAL A 244 28.46 -27.04 -4.00
CA VAL A 244 29.87 -27.45 -4.10
C VAL A 244 30.32 -27.07 -5.50
N ASP A 245 31.43 -26.34 -5.58
CA ASP A 245 32.06 -25.84 -6.81
C ASP A 245 32.78 -26.99 -7.56
N ASP A 246 32.00 -28.04 -7.89
CA ASP A 246 32.44 -29.31 -8.48
C ASP A 246 32.29 -29.40 -10.00
N GLY A 247 31.95 -28.29 -10.67
CA GLY A 247 31.74 -28.19 -12.11
C GLY A 247 30.60 -29.09 -12.59
N ARG A 248 29.56 -29.25 -11.76
CA ARG A 248 28.47 -30.16 -12.05
C ARG A 248 27.55 -29.54 -13.10
N GLY A 249 27.25 -30.30 -14.15
CA GLY A 249 26.43 -29.81 -15.26
C GLY A 249 27.29 -29.12 -16.31
N ASP A 250 26.88 -27.91 -16.71
CA ASP A 250 27.62 -27.08 -17.69
C ASP A 250 28.48 -26.00 -17.00
N ASP A 251 28.65 -26.08 -15.68
CA ASP A 251 29.39 -25.11 -14.84
C ASP A 251 30.88 -25.48 -14.71
N VAL A 252 31.70 -24.53 -14.23
CA VAL A 252 33.17 -24.65 -14.15
C VAL A 252 33.61 -24.90 -12.71
N ALA A 253 34.31 -26.00 -12.48
CA ALA A 253 34.81 -26.32 -11.14
C ALA A 253 35.95 -25.40 -10.67
N ASN A 254 35.93 -25.08 -9.38
CA ASN A 254 36.89 -24.23 -8.65
C ASN A 254 37.04 -22.83 -9.25
N ASP A 255 35.95 -22.23 -9.71
CA ASP A 255 35.93 -20.86 -10.22
C ASP A 255 35.45 -19.82 -9.18
N GLU A 256 35.21 -20.26 -7.94
CA GLU A 256 34.70 -19.46 -6.82
C GLU A 256 33.28 -18.90 -7.04
N LEU A 257 32.57 -19.38 -8.07
CA LEU A 257 31.18 -19.07 -8.33
C LEU A 257 30.34 -20.32 -8.10
N LEU A 258 29.06 -20.13 -7.79
CA LEU A 258 28.12 -21.23 -7.59
C LEU A 258 27.12 -21.28 -8.74
N GLY A 259 27.40 -22.12 -9.73
CA GLY A 259 26.55 -22.31 -10.90
C GLY A 259 25.23 -23.05 -10.58
N GLU A 260 24.25 -22.96 -11.48
CA GLU A 260 22.93 -23.59 -11.26
C GLU A 260 23.01 -25.12 -11.12
N GLY A 261 23.96 -25.77 -11.80
CA GLY A 261 24.22 -27.20 -11.73
C GLY A 261 24.95 -27.65 -10.47
N GLU A 262 25.62 -26.72 -9.77
CA GLU A 262 26.38 -26.94 -8.55
C GLU A 262 25.56 -26.75 -7.27
N LEU A 263 24.39 -26.13 -7.38
CA LEU A 263 23.43 -25.93 -6.30
C LEU A 263 22.95 -27.27 -5.71
N ARG A 264 23.06 -27.41 -4.40
CA ARG A 264 22.62 -28.60 -3.66
C ARG A 264 21.40 -28.34 -2.78
N ALA A 265 21.34 -27.16 -2.19
CA ALA A 265 20.23 -26.76 -1.33
C ALA A 265 19.98 -25.26 -1.42
N SER A 266 18.74 -24.87 -1.14
CA SER A 266 18.40 -23.48 -0.91
C SER A 266 17.58 -23.36 0.37
N LEU A 267 17.83 -22.30 1.14
CA LEU A 267 17.06 -21.95 2.31
C LEU A 267 16.48 -20.56 2.13
N LYS A 268 15.16 -20.45 2.29
CA LYS A 268 14.42 -19.22 2.07
C LYS A 268 13.96 -18.68 3.41
N PHE A 269 14.34 -17.44 3.71
CA PHE A 269 13.92 -16.73 4.91
C PHE A 269 12.97 -15.62 4.50
N CYS A 270 11.79 -15.62 5.10
CA CYS A 270 10.83 -14.52 4.98
C CYS A 270 10.55 -13.99 6.38
N PHE A 271 10.63 -12.68 6.53
CA PHE A 271 10.34 -12.00 7.78
C PHE A 271 8.98 -11.33 7.67
N SER A 272 8.14 -11.60 8.65
CA SER A 272 6.97 -10.77 8.91
C SER A 272 7.33 -9.91 10.11
N PRO A 273 7.33 -8.58 9.98
CA PRO A 273 7.56 -7.74 11.14
C PRO A 273 6.42 -7.99 12.14
N LEU A 274 6.77 -8.46 13.33
CA LEU A 274 5.82 -8.60 14.45
C LEU A 274 5.60 -7.21 15.04
N ILE A 275 4.97 -6.32 14.27
CA ILE A 275 4.59 -4.99 14.74
C ILE A 275 3.26 -5.16 15.48
N SER A 276 3.32 -5.78 16.65
CA SER A 276 2.22 -5.74 17.60
C SER A 276 2.78 -5.05 18.83
N GLU A 277 2.76 -3.72 18.79
CA GLU A 277 3.16 -2.95 19.96
C GLU A 277 2.04 -3.06 21.00
N ARG A 278 2.40 -3.60 22.17
CA ARG A 278 1.50 -3.76 23.30
C ARG A 278 1.17 -2.37 23.85
N ILE A 279 -0.10 -1.99 23.83
CA ILE A 279 -0.58 -0.79 24.49
C ILE A 279 -0.81 -1.14 25.97
N THR A 280 -0.13 -0.44 26.85
CA THR A 280 -0.37 -0.46 28.30
C THR A 280 -0.55 0.96 28.79
N ASP A 281 -1.36 1.16 29.83
CA ASP A 281 -1.43 2.47 30.48
C ASP A 281 -0.06 2.90 31.04
N ILE A 282 0.23 4.20 30.98
CA ILE A 282 1.40 4.83 31.60
C ILE A 282 1.17 5.08 33.11
N VAL A 283 -0.09 5.14 33.57
CA VAL A 283 -0.46 5.31 34.99
C VAL A 283 -1.42 4.21 35.42
N SER A 284 -0.94 3.28 36.25
CA SER A 284 -1.77 2.19 36.78
C SER A 284 -2.84 2.70 37.76
N GLY A 285 -4.10 2.32 37.52
CA GLY A 285 -5.17 2.36 38.54
C GLY A 285 -6.03 3.61 38.62
N THR A 286 -5.96 4.54 37.65
CA THR A 286 -6.86 5.71 37.58
C THR A 286 -7.72 5.66 36.33
N SER A 287 -9.03 5.43 36.49
CA SER A 287 -10.07 5.38 35.42
C SER A 287 -10.01 4.18 34.44
N ASP A 288 -10.95 4.16 33.49
CA ASP A 288 -11.35 3.11 32.53
C ASP A 288 -10.32 2.80 31.42
N SER A 289 -9.03 2.84 31.77
CA SER A 289 -7.92 2.69 30.85
C SER A 289 -7.49 1.22 30.63
N PHE A 290 -6.68 0.97 29.58
CA PHE A 290 -6.18 -0.36 29.23
C PHE A 290 -5.38 -0.98 30.37
N THR A 291 -5.63 -2.26 30.68
CA THR A 291 -4.91 -2.94 31.76
C THR A 291 -3.44 -3.14 31.40
N THR A 292 -2.58 -3.19 32.43
CA THR A 292 -1.16 -3.56 32.27
C THR A 292 -0.95 -5.07 32.16
N SER A 293 -2.02 -5.87 32.35
CA SER A 293 -2.00 -7.33 32.27
C SER A 293 -2.16 -7.84 30.84
N CYS A 294 -1.53 -8.97 30.52
CA CYS A 294 -1.57 -9.55 29.17
C CYS A 294 -2.97 -9.99 28.72
N GLU A 295 -3.88 -10.27 29.65
CA GLU A 295 -5.20 -10.82 29.33
C GLU A 295 -6.18 -9.80 28.74
N ASN A 296 -5.92 -8.50 28.91
CA ASN A 296 -6.77 -7.41 28.38
C ASN A 296 -5.94 -6.27 27.72
N ALA A 297 -4.68 -6.53 27.36
CA ALA A 297 -3.85 -5.57 26.66
C ALA A 297 -4.37 -5.34 25.22
N GLY A 298 -4.46 -4.07 24.82
CA GLY A 298 -4.72 -3.70 23.43
C GLY A 298 -3.47 -3.91 22.58
N PHE A 299 -3.64 -4.43 21.37
CA PHE A 299 -2.55 -4.59 20.41
C PHE A 299 -2.79 -3.67 19.21
N LEU A 300 -1.84 -2.78 18.93
CA LEU A 300 -1.86 -1.98 17.72
C LEU A 300 -1.13 -2.73 16.60
N PRO A 301 -1.82 -3.03 15.49
CA PRO A 301 -1.17 -3.62 14.32
C PRO A 301 -0.23 -2.62 13.61
N ASP A 302 -0.32 -1.32 13.90
CA ASP A 302 0.50 -0.26 13.30
C ASP A 302 1.12 0.65 14.40
N SER A 303 2.45 0.80 14.38
CA SER A 303 3.30 1.37 15.45
C SER A 303 3.30 2.91 15.61
N HIS A 304 2.32 3.62 15.06
CA HIS A 304 2.37 5.09 15.00
C HIS A 304 1.08 5.78 15.45
N ARG A 305 0.54 5.41 16.62
CA ARG A 305 -0.60 6.11 17.23
C ARG A 305 -0.34 6.43 18.70
N LEU A 306 -0.38 7.72 19.03
CA LEU A 306 -0.47 8.20 20.41
C LEU A 306 -1.93 8.11 20.85
N ILE A 307 -2.23 7.29 21.86
CA ILE A 307 -3.56 7.15 22.45
C ILE A 307 -3.48 7.71 23.87
N PHE A 308 -4.31 8.70 24.18
CA PHE A 308 -4.50 9.19 25.54
C PHE A 308 -5.99 9.18 25.87
N ALA A 309 -6.34 8.64 27.04
CA ALA A 309 -7.64 8.85 27.65
C ALA A 309 -7.54 10.10 28.53
N ALA A 310 -8.35 11.11 28.24
CA ALA A 310 -8.44 12.31 29.07
C ALA A 310 -9.79 12.31 29.78
N THR A 311 -9.74 12.28 31.11
CA THR A 311 -10.87 12.67 31.96
C THR A 311 -10.85 14.19 32.11
N ASP A 312 -12.01 14.83 32.04
CA ASP A 312 -12.18 16.28 32.21
C ASP A 312 -12.00 16.77 33.66
N GLY A 313 -11.55 15.88 34.56
CA GLY A 313 -11.14 16.23 35.92
C GLY A 313 -12.30 16.58 36.85
N VAL A 314 -13.51 16.07 36.60
CA VAL A 314 -14.70 16.26 37.45
C VAL A 314 -15.04 14.99 38.24
#